data_AF-A0A5C7B5J2-F1
#
_entry.id   AF-A0A5C7B5J2-F1
#
_cell.length_a   1.000
_cell.length_b   1.000
_cell.length_c   1.000
_cell.angle_alpha   90.00
_cell.angle_beta   90.00
_cell.angle_gamma   90.00
#
_symmetry.space_group_name_H-M   'P 1'
#
loop_
_entity.id
_entity.type
_entity.pdbx_description
1 polymer ?
#
loop_
_entity_poly.entity_id
_entity_poly.type
_entity_poly.pdbx_seq_one_letter_code
_entity_poly.pdbx_strand_id
1 'polypeptide(L)'
;MSNDIDNEYFSDGITEEIINALSNIKALKVIARTSSFAFKGKQVDVRKVGKELNVSTILEGSVRKANNRVRISAQLIDTADGTHYWSKNFDRELDDIFKLQDEISLLIADKIRENFGHFNVDDSLVRHHNISSTAYHDYLKAKKLISRFNKDDVLRGITILKQVIEQYPTFALAHVHIHYAYNILAAAGLMPVKEAFEIGGYYLDTAHNLKVDLPEVHHSLGWDALNKKWDFKAAACHLKKALELKPGYSDAHQKLFITLILEGNLQEANTHINTAYTLDPLNDLNNYFMGYNAYINKDENAVKKHFKRCFEINNKFIVGYGIYALALSYHKQPKHIIEVAQSIPEMEGSKIEQLIMTTLAHAVMQDTANVEANLELLEPLLNTDSRERVRFFLIYIYTLLKQYDKVLDLIDKGITHKEPLMTLVKVDPLLEPLHDLERFKKQLDIIFALSNESKPQTDSTEKQLLSKDQIAHCKTAILDLMKNEVCFLDTTLSLRTLADKIDMHPNHLSWLLNASFKKNFNDFINTYRLEYFKSIALKPEFKHITILGLAYDSGFNSKSVFNTFFKKTEGITPSKWVQQHSK
;
A
#
# COMPACT_ATOMS: atom_id res chain seq x y z
N MET A 1 -12.33 5.91 32.09
CA MET A 1 -11.01 5.52 31.57
C MET A 1 -10.63 6.56 30.54
N SER A 2 -9.61 7.37 30.79
CA SER A 2 -9.28 8.52 29.95
C SER A 2 -8.83 8.05 28.57
N ASN A 3 -9.63 8.38 27.54
CA ASN A 3 -9.19 8.43 26.15
C ASN A 3 -8.15 9.56 26.05
N ASP A 4 -6.91 9.25 26.39
CA ASP A 4 -5.81 10.15 26.11
C ASP A 4 -5.57 10.11 24.61
N ILE A 5 -6.04 11.14 23.92
CA ILE A 5 -5.94 11.30 22.46
C ILE A 5 -4.47 11.13 22.00
N ASP A 6 -3.52 11.51 22.85
CA ASP A 6 -2.09 11.37 22.60
C ASP A 6 -1.64 9.90 22.58
N ASN A 7 -2.23 9.05 23.43
CA ASN A 7 -1.99 7.60 23.40
C ASN A 7 -2.55 6.95 22.15
N GLU A 8 -3.72 7.41 21.69
CA GLU A 8 -4.32 6.89 20.47
C GLU A 8 -3.46 7.23 19.25
N TYR A 9 -3.02 8.49 19.15
CA TYR A 9 -2.13 8.92 18.09
C TYR A 9 -0.78 8.19 18.11
N PHE A 10 -0.22 7.96 19.30
CA PHE A 10 1.02 7.20 19.44
C PHE A 10 0.86 5.75 18.98
N SER A 11 -0.24 5.09 19.38
CA SER A 11 -0.57 3.74 18.92
C SER A 11 -0.76 3.66 17.40
N ASP A 12 -1.44 4.65 16.82
CA ASP A 12 -1.63 4.77 15.37
C ASP A 12 -0.27 4.87 14.65
N GLY A 13 0.64 5.69 15.18
CA GLY A 13 1.98 5.89 14.60
C GLY A 13 2.84 4.63 14.66
N ILE A 14 2.90 3.94 15.80
CA ILE A 14 3.63 2.65 15.91
C ILE A 14 3.08 1.62 14.91
N THR A 15 1.76 1.52 14.79
CA THR A 15 1.14 0.55 13.88
C THR A 15 1.47 0.86 12.43
N GLU A 16 1.43 2.14 12.03
CA GLU A 16 1.81 2.59 10.70
C GLU A 16 3.28 2.27 10.39
N GLU A 17 4.18 2.45 11.35
CA GLU A 17 5.60 2.15 11.15
C GLU A 17 5.90 0.66 11.08
N ILE A 18 5.21 -0.17 11.84
CA ILE A 18 5.32 -1.64 11.68
C ILE A 18 4.83 -2.05 10.29
N ILE A 19 3.72 -1.47 9.81
CA ILE A 19 3.24 -1.70 8.43
C ILE A 19 4.30 -1.28 7.41
N ASN A 20 4.89 -0.09 7.57
CA ASN A 20 5.93 0.42 6.66
C ASN A 20 7.18 -0.47 6.65
N ALA A 21 7.68 -0.87 7.82
CA ALA A 21 8.84 -1.72 7.99
C ALA A 21 8.63 -3.09 7.34
N LEU A 22 7.50 -3.75 7.61
CA LEU A 22 7.19 -5.06 7.03
C LEU A 22 6.94 -4.99 5.51
N SER A 23 6.42 -3.87 5.00
CA SER A 23 6.16 -3.66 3.56
C SER A 23 7.43 -3.55 2.71
N ASN A 24 8.60 -3.33 3.34
CA ASN A 24 9.89 -3.33 2.65
C ASN A 24 10.38 -4.76 2.35
N ILE A 25 9.82 -5.77 3.02
CA ILE A 25 10.19 -7.17 2.80
C ILE A 25 9.51 -7.68 1.52
N LYS A 26 10.28 -7.87 0.45
CA LYS A 26 9.75 -8.23 -0.90
C LYS A 26 8.82 -9.44 -0.93
N ALA A 27 9.03 -10.40 -0.03
CA ALA A 27 8.23 -11.62 0.05
C ALA A 27 6.92 -11.46 0.82
N LEU A 28 6.75 -10.36 1.57
CA LEU A 28 5.56 -10.09 2.34
C LEU A 28 4.63 -9.15 1.59
N LYS A 29 3.35 -9.53 1.56
CA LYS A 29 2.27 -8.65 1.16
C LYS A 29 1.57 -8.14 2.41
N VAL A 30 1.86 -6.90 2.77
CA VAL A 30 1.34 -6.27 3.98
C VAL A 30 0.18 -5.35 3.61
N ILE A 31 -0.95 -5.51 4.28
CA ILE A 31 -2.10 -4.63 4.08
C ILE A 31 -1.79 -3.27 4.70
N ALA A 32 -2.04 -2.20 3.94
CA ALA A 32 -1.73 -0.86 4.37
C ALA A 32 -2.61 -0.39 5.54
N ARG A 33 -2.22 0.75 6.09
CA ARG A 33 -2.83 1.37 7.27
C ARG A 33 -4.32 1.61 7.10
N THR A 34 -4.76 2.17 5.98
CA THR A 34 -6.17 2.57 5.77
C THR A 34 -7.11 1.39 5.92
N SER A 35 -6.82 0.29 5.22
CA SER A 35 -7.60 -0.95 5.33
C SER A 35 -7.51 -1.63 6.69
N SER A 36 -6.33 -1.66 7.29
CA SER A 36 -6.17 -2.24 8.63
C SER A 36 -6.98 -1.47 9.67
N PHE A 37 -7.00 -0.14 9.57
CA PHE A 37 -7.65 0.74 10.55
C PHE A 37 -9.17 0.79 10.40
N ALA A 38 -9.71 0.34 9.27
CA ALA A 38 -11.15 0.17 9.10
C ALA A 38 -11.78 -0.79 10.12
N PHE A 39 -10.98 -1.67 10.73
CA PHE A 39 -11.39 -2.61 11.78
C PHE A 39 -11.04 -2.15 13.20
N LYS A 40 -10.31 -1.04 13.36
CA LYS A 40 -9.89 -0.53 14.67
C LYS A 40 -11.11 -0.28 15.57
N GLY A 41 -11.05 -0.80 16.79
CA GLY A 41 -12.12 -0.63 17.79
C GLY A 41 -13.41 -1.40 17.49
N LYS A 42 -13.46 -2.22 16.43
CA LYS A 42 -14.61 -3.06 16.09
C LYS A 42 -14.38 -4.48 16.59
N GLN A 43 -15.40 -5.08 17.20
CA GLN A 43 -15.38 -6.50 17.53
C GLN A 43 -15.80 -7.33 16.31
N VAL A 44 -14.82 -7.66 15.46
CA VAL A 44 -15.03 -8.46 14.25
C VAL A 44 -14.22 -9.75 14.34
N ASP A 45 -14.81 -10.86 13.92
CA ASP A 45 -14.12 -12.14 13.82
C ASP A 45 -12.95 -12.06 12.84
N VAL A 46 -11.74 -12.38 13.30
CA VAL A 46 -10.48 -12.38 12.52
C VAL A 46 -10.58 -13.17 11.21
N ARG A 47 -11.42 -14.21 11.15
CA ARG A 47 -11.65 -15.01 9.93
C ARG A 47 -12.43 -14.21 8.87
N LYS A 48 -13.34 -13.33 9.30
CA LYS A 48 -14.06 -12.42 8.40
C LYS A 48 -13.13 -11.32 7.91
N VAL A 49 -12.32 -10.74 8.80
CA VAL A 49 -11.30 -9.74 8.44
C VAL A 49 -10.32 -10.33 7.43
N GLY A 50 -9.84 -11.56 7.66
CA GLY A 50 -8.95 -12.26 6.74
C GLY A 50 -9.55 -12.49 5.36
N LYS A 51 -10.85 -12.82 5.28
CA LYS A 51 -11.56 -12.95 3.99
C LYS A 51 -11.75 -11.62 3.28
N GLU A 52 -12.13 -10.56 4.02
CA GLU A 52 -12.38 -9.24 3.45
C GLU A 52 -11.10 -8.59 2.93
N LEU A 53 -9.99 -8.75 3.65
CA LEU A 53 -8.68 -8.23 3.27
C LEU A 53 -7.84 -9.20 2.42
N ASN A 54 -8.33 -10.44 2.22
CA ASN A 54 -7.62 -11.51 1.54
C ASN A 54 -6.20 -11.77 2.10
N VAL A 55 -6.11 -11.93 3.43
CA VAL A 55 -4.85 -12.20 4.15
C VAL A 55 -4.90 -13.52 4.89
N SER A 56 -3.76 -14.20 4.96
CA SER A 56 -3.57 -15.45 5.73
C SER A 56 -3.31 -15.22 7.22
N THR A 57 -2.92 -14.00 7.60
CA THR A 57 -2.45 -13.69 8.94
C THR A 57 -2.84 -12.29 9.34
N ILE A 58 -3.25 -12.13 10.60
CA ILE A 58 -3.50 -10.84 11.23
C ILE A 58 -2.49 -10.63 12.35
N LEU A 59 -1.82 -9.48 12.32
CA LEU A 59 -1.08 -8.94 13.47
C LEU A 59 -2.04 -8.02 14.24
N GLU A 60 -2.41 -8.42 15.45
CA GLU A 60 -3.24 -7.62 16.35
C GLU A 60 -2.42 -7.22 17.59
N GLY A 61 -2.67 -6.03 18.13
CA GLY A 61 -1.97 -5.58 19.31
C GLY A 61 -2.60 -4.39 20.01
N SER A 62 -2.00 -4.01 21.14
CA SER A 62 -2.33 -2.79 21.86
C SER A 62 -1.06 -2.07 22.28
N VAL A 63 -1.11 -0.74 22.23
CA VAL A 63 -0.01 0.14 22.66
C VAL A 63 -0.55 1.02 23.78
N ARG A 64 0.20 1.11 24.89
CA ARG A 64 -0.08 2.03 25.99
C ARG A 64 1.20 2.76 26.35
N LYS A 65 1.15 4.10 26.36
CA LYS A 65 2.25 4.94 26.82
C LYS A 65 1.84 5.60 28.14
N ALA A 66 2.78 5.63 29.08
CA ALA A 66 2.66 6.35 30.33
C ALA A 66 4.04 6.90 30.70
N ASN A 67 4.16 8.22 30.79
CA ASN A 67 5.43 8.91 30.99
C ASN A 67 6.46 8.47 29.92
N ASN A 68 7.67 8.09 30.34
CA ASN A 68 8.72 7.56 29.47
C ASN A 68 8.64 6.04 29.24
N ARG A 69 7.51 5.38 29.53
CA ARG A 69 7.38 3.92 29.36
C ARG A 69 6.28 3.56 28.38
N VAL A 70 6.55 2.54 27.58
CA VAL A 70 5.58 1.96 26.64
C VAL A 70 5.42 0.47 26.91
N ARG A 71 4.17 0.05 26.97
CA ARG A 71 3.75 -1.35 26.96
C ARG A 71 3.10 -1.67 25.62
N ILE A 72 3.68 -2.61 24.89
CA ILE A 72 3.15 -3.09 23.60
C ILE A 72 2.81 -4.56 23.75
N SER A 73 1.60 -4.96 23.37
CA SER A 73 1.21 -6.37 23.22
C SER A 73 0.99 -6.63 21.74
N ALA A 74 1.59 -7.68 21.19
CA ALA A 74 1.45 -8.06 19.79
C ALA A 74 1.16 -9.56 19.68
N GLN A 75 0.30 -9.94 18.74
CA GLN A 75 -0.13 -11.31 18.50
C GLN A 75 -0.29 -11.57 17.02
N LEU A 76 0.12 -12.75 16.56
CA LEU A 76 -0.10 -13.21 15.19
C LEU A 76 -1.14 -14.32 15.19
N ILE A 77 -2.15 -14.13 14.35
CA ILE A 77 -3.37 -14.93 14.30
C ILE A 77 -3.55 -15.48 12.89
N ASP A 78 -3.75 -16.79 12.76
CA ASP A 78 -4.11 -17.43 11.50
C ASP A 78 -5.58 -17.15 11.16
N THR A 79 -5.85 -16.63 9.96
CA THR A 79 -7.21 -16.27 9.55
C THR A 79 -8.04 -17.45 9.06
N ALA A 80 -7.45 -18.63 8.86
CA ALA A 80 -8.16 -19.83 8.43
C ALA A 80 -9.01 -20.42 9.55
N ASP A 81 -8.46 -20.48 10.77
CA ASP A 81 -9.13 -21.09 11.94
C ASP A 81 -9.21 -20.18 13.17
N GLY A 82 -8.57 -19.00 13.13
CA GLY A 82 -8.54 -18.05 14.24
C GLY A 82 -7.53 -18.41 15.33
N THR A 83 -6.61 -19.33 15.08
CA THR A 83 -5.61 -19.74 16.08
C THR A 83 -4.49 -18.72 16.22
N HIS A 84 -4.12 -18.44 17.47
CA HIS A 84 -2.98 -17.58 17.80
C HIS A 84 -1.73 -18.46 17.83
N TYR A 85 -0.79 -18.21 16.93
CA TYR A 85 0.45 -19.00 16.87
C TYR A 85 1.65 -18.27 17.50
N TRP A 86 1.54 -16.96 17.74
CA TRP A 86 2.54 -16.19 18.46
C TRP A 86 1.91 -15.02 19.23
N SER A 87 2.45 -14.72 20.41
CA SER A 87 2.14 -13.53 21.18
C SER A 87 3.35 -13.09 21.99
N LYS A 88 3.55 -11.78 22.13
CA LYS A 88 4.60 -11.21 22.98
C LYS A 88 4.18 -9.85 23.56
N ASN A 89 4.64 -9.58 24.78
CA ASN A 89 4.56 -8.28 25.42
C ASN A 89 5.95 -7.64 25.48
N PHE A 90 6.00 -6.34 25.20
CA PHE A 90 7.19 -5.51 25.29
C PHE A 90 6.93 -4.42 26.32
N ASP A 91 7.77 -4.38 27.35
CA ASP A 91 7.81 -3.31 28.33
C ASP A 91 9.17 -2.60 28.16
N ARG A 92 9.14 -1.35 27.68
CA ARG A 92 10.34 -0.60 27.28
C ARG A 92 10.29 0.84 27.77
N GLU A 93 11.45 1.43 27.99
CA GLU A 93 11.60 2.87 28.14
C GLU A 93 11.68 3.50 26.74
N LEU A 94 11.06 4.67 26.56
CA LEU A 94 10.91 5.33 25.26
C LEU A 94 12.10 6.26 24.96
N ASP A 95 13.32 5.77 25.13
CA ASP A 95 14.52 6.58 24.89
C ASP A 95 14.78 6.80 23.40
N ASP A 96 14.56 5.76 22.59
CA ASP A 96 14.64 5.81 21.12
C ASP A 96 13.46 5.04 20.51
N ILE A 97 12.53 5.81 19.94
CA ILE A 97 11.31 5.28 19.30
C ILE A 97 11.62 4.43 18.07
N PHE A 98 12.66 4.79 17.31
CA PHE A 98 13.02 4.09 16.08
C PHE A 98 13.65 2.74 16.40
N LYS A 99 14.53 2.69 17.41
CA LYS A 99 15.09 1.42 17.90
C LYS A 99 14.01 0.46 18.38
N LEU A 100 13.00 0.98 19.09
CA LEU A 100 11.86 0.19 19.55
C LEU A 100 11.03 -0.35 18.37
N GLN A 101 10.74 0.50 17.38
CA GLN A 101 10.01 0.10 16.17
C GLN A 101 10.77 -0.97 15.39
N ASP A 102 12.09 -0.83 15.27
CA ASP A 102 12.94 -1.78 14.56
C ASP A 102 12.99 -3.13 15.28
N GLU A 103 13.21 -3.13 16.59
CA GLU A 103 13.20 -4.34 17.43
C GLU A 103 11.89 -5.13 17.24
N ILE A 104 10.76 -4.43 17.30
CA ILE A 104 9.43 -5.04 17.18
C ILE A 104 9.19 -5.56 15.76
N SER A 105 9.51 -4.75 14.74
CA SER A 105 9.27 -5.10 13.34
C SER A 105 10.13 -6.30 12.91
N LEU A 106 11.42 -6.32 13.29
CA LEU A 106 12.32 -7.45 13.03
C LEU A 106 11.81 -8.72 13.70
N LEU A 107 11.38 -8.63 14.96
CA LEU A 107 10.86 -9.80 15.67
C LEU A 107 9.58 -10.34 15.01
N ILE A 108 8.67 -9.47 14.59
CA ILE A 108 7.45 -9.89 13.90
C ILE A 108 7.80 -10.56 12.57
N ALA A 109 8.69 -9.95 11.78
CA ALA A 109 9.18 -10.52 10.52
C ALA A 109 9.80 -11.90 10.72
N ASP A 110 10.63 -12.07 11.75
CA ASP A 110 11.24 -13.35 12.13
C ASP A 110 10.17 -14.39 12.46
N LYS A 111 9.11 -14.01 13.19
CA LYS A 111 8.03 -14.95 13.56
C LYS A 111 7.15 -15.33 12.39
N ILE A 112 6.92 -14.42 11.44
CA ILE A 112 6.24 -14.74 10.19
C ILE A 112 7.10 -15.73 9.37
N ARG A 113 8.40 -15.48 9.25
CA ARG A 113 9.36 -16.33 8.53
C ARG A 113 9.46 -17.74 9.11
N GLU A 114 9.50 -17.85 10.43
CA GLU A 114 9.49 -19.11 11.15
C GLU A 114 8.24 -19.96 10.82
N ASN A 115 7.07 -19.33 10.63
CA ASN A 115 5.81 -20.03 10.43
C ASN A 115 5.50 -20.34 8.94
N PHE A 116 5.83 -19.43 8.02
CA PHE A 116 5.33 -19.49 6.63
C PHE A 116 6.38 -19.73 5.56
N GLY A 117 7.67 -19.77 5.90
CA GLY A 117 8.74 -20.08 4.94
C GLY A 117 9.80 -18.99 4.85
N HIS A 118 10.88 -19.29 4.14
CA HIS A 118 12.03 -18.42 4.06
C HIS A 118 11.74 -17.17 3.23
N PHE A 119 12.16 -16.03 3.76
CA PHE A 119 12.41 -14.81 3.02
C PHE A 119 13.55 -14.02 3.65
N ASN A 120 14.17 -13.14 2.86
CA ASN A 120 15.21 -12.24 3.33
C ASN A 120 14.59 -11.14 4.20
N VAL A 121 15.19 -10.92 5.37
CA VAL A 121 14.92 -9.80 6.26
C VAL A 121 16.26 -9.12 6.47
N ASP A 122 16.30 -7.80 6.31
CA ASP A 122 17.49 -7.00 6.55
C ASP A 122 17.76 -6.88 8.06
N ASP A 123 18.97 -6.49 8.45
CA ASP A 123 19.34 -6.31 9.86
C ASP A 123 18.58 -5.16 10.54
N SER A 124 18.03 -4.25 9.73
CA SER A 124 17.17 -3.16 10.15
C SER A 124 16.09 -2.93 9.11
N LEU A 125 14.83 -2.81 9.55
CA LEU A 125 13.66 -2.55 8.73
C LEU A 125 13.18 -1.10 8.84
N VAL A 126 13.59 -0.41 9.92
CA VAL A 126 13.24 0.98 10.20
C VAL A 126 14.47 1.86 10.00
N ARG A 127 14.35 2.86 9.13
CA ARG A 127 15.43 3.86 9.00
C ARG A 127 15.40 4.79 10.21
N HIS A 128 16.52 4.87 10.91
CA HIS A 128 16.69 5.87 11.96
C HIS A 128 16.66 7.29 11.37
N HIS A 129 15.82 8.15 11.94
CA HIS A 129 15.78 9.57 11.61
C HIS A 129 16.44 10.38 12.74
N ASN A 130 17.32 11.31 12.39
CA ASN A 130 17.96 12.22 13.35
C ASN A 130 17.01 13.36 13.76
N ILE A 131 15.85 13.02 14.31
CA ILE A 131 14.80 13.95 14.76
C ILE A 131 14.26 13.51 16.12
N SER A 132 13.64 14.43 16.87
CA SER A 132 12.96 14.07 18.11
C SER A 132 11.70 13.25 17.87
N SER A 133 11.30 12.46 18.87
CA SER A 133 10.04 11.70 18.84
C SER A 133 8.82 12.62 18.65
N THR A 134 8.87 13.84 19.19
CA THR A 134 7.80 14.83 19.05
C THR A 134 7.68 15.34 17.62
N ALA A 135 8.81 15.71 16.99
CA ALA A 135 8.82 16.14 15.60
C ALA A 135 8.36 15.03 14.64
N TYR A 136 8.75 13.79 14.93
CA TYR A 136 8.27 12.64 14.18
C TYR A 136 6.76 12.41 14.36
N HIS A 137 6.24 12.59 15.58
CA HIS A 137 4.82 12.53 15.85
C HIS A 137 4.03 13.60 15.06
N ASP A 138 4.53 14.84 15.02
CA ASP A 138 3.93 15.92 14.24
C ASP A 138 3.95 15.64 12.73
N TYR A 139 5.04 15.04 12.23
CA TYR A 139 5.12 14.57 10.84
C TYR A 139 4.01 13.56 10.51
N LEU A 140 3.80 12.53 11.36
CA LEU A 140 2.75 11.54 11.14
C LEU A 140 1.35 12.15 11.20
N LYS A 141 1.12 13.09 12.13
CA LYS A 141 -0.13 13.85 12.23
C LYS A 141 -0.41 14.65 10.96
N ALA A 142 0.60 15.31 10.42
CA ALA A 142 0.47 16.06 9.18
C ALA A 142 0.16 15.16 7.98
N LYS A 143 0.83 14.00 7.86
CA LYS A 143 0.57 13.01 6.81
C LYS A 143 -0.89 12.54 6.82
N LYS A 144 -1.46 12.26 8.00
CA LYS A 144 -2.87 11.88 8.18
C LYS A 144 -3.85 12.99 7.77
N LEU A 145 -3.48 14.26 7.93
CA LEU A 145 -4.30 15.38 7.45
C LEU A 145 -4.25 15.50 5.93
N ILE A 146 -3.04 15.38 5.35
CA ILE A 146 -2.83 15.47 3.90
C ILE A 146 -3.57 14.35 3.15
N SER A 147 -3.65 13.15 3.73
CA SER A 147 -4.35 12.01 3.11
C SER A 147 -5.88 12.15 3.04
N ARG A 148 -6.47 13.24 3.55
CA ARG A 148 -7.92 13.48 3.49
C ARG A 148 -8.40 14.19 2.23
N PHE A 149 -7.49 14.61 1.34
CA PHE A 149 -7.80 15.17 0.01
C PHE A 149 -8.81 16.35 0.03
N ASN A 150 -8.81 17.17 1.09
CA ASN A 150 -9.55 18.42 1.15
C ASN A 150 -8.62 19.60 1.45
N LYS A 151 -8.97 20.79 0.98
CA LYS A 151 -8.10 21.97 1.02
C LYS A 151 -7.67 22.33 2.45
N ASP A 152 -8.62 22.43 3.37
CA ASP A 152 -8.37 22.86 4.75
C ASP A 152 -7.42 21.93 5.51
N ASP A 153 -7.69 20.62 5.50
CA ASP A 153 -6.83 19.66 6.20
C ASP A 153 -5.45 19.56 5.55
N VAL A 154 -5.36 19.60 4.22
CA VAL A 154 -4.07 19.58 3.51
C VAL A 154 -3.23 20.81 3.88
N LEU A 155 -3.82 22.01 3.91
CA LEU A 155 -3.12 23.24 4.34
C LEU A 155 -2.67 23.18 5.80
N ARG A 156 -3.50 22.62 6.70
CA ARG A 156 -3.10 22.40 8.10
C ARG A 156 -1.93 21.43 8.22
N GLY A 157 -1.93 20.35 7.43
CA GLY A 157 -0.81 19.42 7.36
C GLY A 157 0.48 20.09 6.89
N ILE A 158 0.40 20.93 5.84
CA ILE A 158 1.55 21.73 5.37
C ILE A 158 2.11 22.62 6.49
N THR A 159 1.26 23.31 7.24
CA THR A 159 1.69 24.17 8.35
C THR A 159 2.47 23.38 9.41
N ILE A 160 1.99 22.20 9.79
CA ILE A 160 2.68 21.34 10.76
C ILE A 160 4.04 20.88 10.19
N LEU A 161 4.10 20.45 8.93
CA LEU A 161 5.36 20.03 8.31
C LEU A 161 6.38 21.18 8.21
N LYS A 162 5.92 22.41 7.97
CA LYS A 162 6.77 23.60 7.96
C LYS A 162 7.43 23.83 9.32
N GLN A 163 6.69 23.68 10.42
CA GLN A 163 7.24 23.76 11.77
C GLN A 163 8.27 22.66 12.05
N VAL A 164 8.05 21.44 11.53
CA VAL A 164 9.00 20.34 11.66
C VAL A 164 10.32 20.66 10.94
N ILE A 165 10.29 21.18 9.71
CA ILE A 165 11.51 21.49 8.95
C ILE A 165 12.23 22.76 9.43
N GLU A 166 11.56 23.66 10.16
CA GLU A 166 12.23 24.78 10.85
C GLU A 166 13.23 24.25 11.89
N GLN A 167 12.89 23.17 12.59
CA GLN A 167 13.75 22.52 13.59
C GLN A 167 14.70 21.48 12.97
N TYR A 168 14.24 20.79 11.92
CA TYR A 168 14.98 19.71 11.25
C TYR A 168 15.04 19.95 9.73
N PRO A 169 15.85 20.92 9.26
CA PRO A 169 15.89 21.30 7.83
C PRO A 169 16.34 20.17 6.89
N THR A 170 17.06 19.18 7.40
CA THR A 170 17.56 18.03 6.64
C THR A 170 16.60 16.83 6.66
N PHE A 171 15.40 16.97 7.25
CA PHE A 171 14.42 15.90 7.30
C PHE A 171 13.66 15.76 5.97
N ALA A 172 14.26 15.01 5.04
CA ALA A 172 13.78 14.85 3.66
C ALA A 172 12.30 14.44 3.55
N LEU A 173 11.80 13.57 4.43
CA LEU A 173 10.41 13.11 4.38
C LEU A 173 9.38 14.24 4.54
N ALA A 174 9.65 15.22 5.41
CA ALA A 174 8.74 16.35 5.59
C ALA A 174 8.70 17.25 4.35
N HIS A 175 9.86 17.53 3.74
CA HIS A 175 9.93 18.27 2.47
C HIS A 175 9.14 17.58 1.36
N VAL A 176 9.35 16.27 1.18
CA VAL A 176 8.63 15.49 0.16
C VAL A 176 7.12 15.47 0.39
N HIS A 177 6.67 15.40 1.65
CA HIS A 177 5.24 15.42 1.95
C HIS A 177 4.60 16.80 1.77
N ILE A 178 5.35 17.90 1.95
CA ILE A 178 4.88 19.23 1.56
C ILE A 178 4.71 19.32 0.05
N HIS A 179 5.69 18.85 -0.74
CA HIS A 179 5.56 18.77 -2.19
C HIS A 179 4.35 17.93 -2.62
N TYR A 180 4.16 16.77 -2.00
CA TYR A 180 3.02 15.88 -2.25
C TYR A 180 1.69 16.59 -1.98
N ALA A 181 1.59 17.33 -0.86
CA ALA A 181 0.40 18.09 -0.51
C ALA A 181 0.03 19.15 -1.57
N TYR A 182 1.00 19.95 -2.03
CA TYR A 182 0.76 20.92 -3.10
C TYR A 182 0.38 20.25 -4.43
N ASN A 183 0.99 19.10 -4.75
CA ASN A 183 0.60 18.33 -5.94
C ASN A 183 -0.84 17.81 -5.86
N ILE A 184 -1.31 17.37 -4.70
CA ILE A 184 -2.72 17.00 -4.50
C ILE A 184 -3.62 18.21 -4.82
N LEU A 185 -3.31 19.38 -4.25
CA LEU A 185 -4.12 20.58 -4.46
C LEU A 185 -4.19 20.98 -5.94
N ALA A 186 -3.07 20.91 -6.65
CA ALA A 186 -3.01 21.17 -8.09
C ALA A 186 -3.81 20.13 -8.89
N ALA A 187 -3.55 18.83 -8.66
CA ALA A 187 -4.15 17.74 -9.43
C ALA A 187 -5.67 17.62 -9.19
N ALA A 188 -6.15 18.00 -8.01
CA ALA A 188 -7.57 18.02 -7.68
C ALA A 188 -8.30 19.29 -8.18
N GLY A 189 -7.57 20.31 -8.63
CA GLY A 189 -8.13 21.61 -9.00
C GLY A 189 -8.60 22.44 -7.80
N LEU A 190 -7.96 22.27 -6.63
CA LEU A 190 -8.25 23.01 -5.39
C LEU A 190 -7.33 24.22 -5.18
N MET A 191 -6.28 24.32 -6.00
CA MET A 191 -5.34 25.43 -6.05
C MET A 191 -4.87 25.60 -7.50
N PRO A 192 -4.64 26.85 -7.97
CA PRO A 192 -4.05 27.11 -9.27
C PRO A 192 -2.77 26.30 -9.51
N VAL A 193 -2.71 25.59 -10.63
CA VAL A 193 -1.62 24.64 -10.96
C VAL A 193 -0.24 25.28 -10.88
N LYS A 194 -0.10 26.47 -11.46
CA LYS A 194 1.17 27.22 -11.49
C LYS A 194 1.69 27.51 -10.07
N GLU A 195 0.83 28.06 -9.22
CA GLU A 195 1.17 28.41 -7.84
C GLU A 195 1.57 27.16 -7.04
N ALA A 196 0.75 26.11 -7.11
CA ALA A 196 1.00 24.88 -6.38
C ALA A 196 2.31 24.20 -6.78
N PHE A 197 2.62 24.13 -8.09
CA PHE A 197 3.87 23.51 -8.58
C PHE A 197 5.12 24.34 -8.39
N GLU A 198 5.00 25.68 -8.33
CA GLU A 198 6.10 26.56 -7.97
C GLU A 198 6.47 26.38 -6.49
N ILE A 199 5.47 26.48 -5.59
CA ILE A 199 5.72 26.32 -4.15
C ILE A 199 6.15 24.90 -3.81
N GLY A 200 5.44 23.89 -4.32
CA GLY A 200 5.76 22.49 -4.07
C GLY A 200 7.12 22.08 -4.64
N GLY A 201 7.50 22.59 -5.81
CA GLY A 201 8.76 22.27 -6.48
C GLY A 201 9.99 22.61 -5.63
N TYR A 202 9.97 23.74 -4.92
CA TYR A 202 11.05 24.12 -4.00
C TYR A 202 11.36 23.04 -2.95
N TYR A 203 10.32 22.42 -2.39
CA TYR A 203 10.47 21.37 -1.38
C TYR A 203 10.96 20.05 -1.98
N LEU A 204 10.54 19.72 -3.20
CA LEU A 204 11.06 18.55 -3.92
C LEU A 204 12.54 18.71 -4.24
N ASP A 205 12.94 19.87 -4.76
CA ASP A 205 14.35 20.17 -5.07
C ASP A 205 15.21 20.12 -3.80
N THR A 206 14.70 20.67 -2.70
CA THR A 206 15.37 20.61 -1.39
C THR A 206 15.55 19.15 -0.95
N ALA A 207 14.50 18.33 -0.99
CA ALA A 207 14.59 16.92 -0.63
C ALA A 207 15.55 16.13 -1.52
N HIS A 208 15.53 16.39 -2.84
CA HIS A 208 16.43 15.73 -3.80
C HIS A 208 17.89 16.11 -3.56
N ASN A 209 18.17 17.38 -3.25
CA ASN A 209 19.52 17.88 -2.97
C ASN A 209 20.14 17.33 -1.69
N LEU A 210 19.33 16.79 -0.76
CA LEU A 210 19.82 16.06 0.41
C LEU A 210 20.47 14.71 0.03
N LYS A 211 20.31 14.26 -1.23
CA LYS A 211 20.91 13.02 -1.79
C LYS A 211 20.59 11.76 -0.97
N VAL A 212 19.41 11.72 -0.36
CA VAL A 212 18.91 10.54 0.35
C VAL A 212 18.08 9.69 -0.61
N ASP A 213 18.51 8.46 -0.88
CA ASP A 213 17.80 7.52 -1.73
C ASP A 213 16.58 6.95 -0.99
N LEU A 214 15.44 7.64 -1.14
CA LEU A 214 14.15 7.33 -0.50
C LEU A 214 13.07 7.02 -1.54
N PRO A 215 12.22 6.01 -1.28
CA PRO A 215 11.09 5.71 -2.16
C PRO A 215 10.13 6.89 -2.28
N GLU A 216 9.90 7.67 -1.22
CA GLU A 216 9.02 8.85 -1.23
C GLU A 216 9.58 9.98 -2.14
N VAL A 217 10.90 10.17 -2.17
CA VAL A 217 11.56 11.14 -3.05
C VAL A 217 11.35 10.73 -4.50
N HIS A 218 11.62 9.45 -4.82
CA HIS A 218 11.38 8.90 -6.15
C HIS A 218 9.92 8.95 -6.57
N HIS A 219 8.99 8.66 -5.66
CA HIS A 219 7.56 8.81 -5.91
C HIS A 219 7.19 10.25 -6.27
N SER A 220 7.70 11.24 -5.52
CA SER A 220 7.44 12.66 -5.80
C SER A 220 8.11 13.15 -7.08
N LEU A 221 9.34 12.73 -7.38
CA LEU A 221 10.00 13.02 -8.66
C LEU A 221 9.19 12.45 -9.84
N GLY A 222 8.68 11.24 -9.68
CA GLY A 222 7.82 10.62 -10.69
C GLY A 222 6.52 11.39 -10.89
N TRP A 223 5.93 11.89 -9.80
CA TRP A 223 4.69 12.65 -9.87
C TRP A 223 4.87 14.05 -10.47
N ASP A 224 5.97 14.74 -10.15
CA ASP A 224 6.35 16.01 -10.78
C ASP A 224 6.61 15.83 -12.29
N ALA A 225 7.32 14.75 -12.67
CA ALA A 225 7.53 14.41 -14.07
C ALA A 225 6.20 14.19 -14.82
N LEU A 226 5.27 13.44 -14.20
CA LEU A 226 3.94 13.18 -14.74
C LEU A 226 3.11 14.46 -14.90
N ASN A 227 2.92 15.24 -13.83
CA ASN A 227 1.93 16.31 -13.80
C ASN A 227 2.45 17.65 -14.33
N LYS A 228 3.70 18.00 -14.02
CA LYS A 228 4.29 19.31 -14.33
C LYS A 228 5.08 19.28 -15.63
N LYS A 229 5.86 18.22 -15.84
CA LYS A 229 6.77 18.12 -17.00
C LYS A 229 6.11 17.46 -18.21
N TRP A 230 5.08 16.63 -17.99
CA TRP A 230 4.52 15.72 -19.00
C TRP A 230 5.56 14.76 -19.58
N ASP A 231 6.49 14.33 -18.72
CA ASP A 231 7.51 13.35 -19.03
C ASP A 231 7.11 12.01 -18.41
N PHE A 232 6.28 11.26 -19.15
CA PHE A 232 5.73 9.98 -18.68
C PHE A 232 6.83 8.92 -18.53
N LYS A 233 7.90 9.01 -19.32
CA LYS A 233 9.06 8.11 -19.23
C LYS A 233 9.86 8.33 -17.96
N ALA A 234 10.22 9.59 -17.67
CA ALA A 234 10.88 9.92 -16.42
C ALA A 234 9.98 9.60 -15.21
N ALA A 235 8.66 9.82 -15.34
CA ALA A 235 7.70 9.43 -14.34
C ALA A 235 7.76 7.92 -14.05
N ALA A 236 7.65 7.09 -15.09
CA ALA A 236 7.71 5.64 -14.96
C ALA A 236 9.05 5.16 -14.37
N CYS A 237 10.17 5.77 -14.79
CA CYS A 237 11.51 5.44 -14.28
C CYS A 237 11.61 5.67 -12.77
N HIS A 238 11.24 6.87 -12.30
CA HIS A 238 11.29 7.19 -10.88
C HIS A 238 10.30 6.35 -10.06
N LEU A 239 9.10 6.10 -10.58
CA LEU A 239 8.11 5.28 -9.89
C LEU A 239 8.55 3.81 -9.77
N LYS A 240 9.17 3.26 -10.82
CA LYS A 240 9.79 1.92 -10.75
C LYS A 240 10.91 1.88 -9.71
N LYS A 241 11.75 2.91 -9.65
CA LYS A 241 12.78 3.02 -8.61
C LYS A 241 12.19 3.09 -7.19
N ALA A 242 11.09 3.81 -6.99
CA ALA A 242 10.38 3.83 -5.71
C ALA A 242 9.88 2.43 -5.31
N LEU A 243 9.37 1.64 -6.27
CA LEU A 243 8.91 0.28 -6.05
C LEU A 243 10.04 -0.74 -5.86
N GLU A 244 11.22 -0.52 -6.46
CA GLU A 244 12.42 -1.30 -6.15
C GLU A 244 12.84 -1.16 -4.68
N LEU A 245 12.73 0.06 -4.15
CA LEU A 245 13.08 0.41 -2.76
C LEU A 245 11.98 0.00 -1.77
N LYS A 246 10.71 0.12 -2.17
CA LYS A 246 9.53 -0.22 -1.35
C LYS A 246 8.46 -0.90 -2.22
N PRO A 247 8.51 -2.23 -2.39
CA PRO A 247 7.53 -2.95 -3.22
C PRO A 247 6.10 -2.81 -2.73
N GLY A 248 5.88 -2.70 -1.41
CA GLY A 248 4.55 -2.46 -0.82
C GLY A 248 4.04 -1.03 -0.94
N TYR A 249 4.66 -0.15 -1.75
CA TYR A 249 4.26 1.25 -1.84
C TYR A 249 3.02 1.44 -2.74
N SER A 250 1.83 1.30 -2.14
CA SER A 250 0.54 1.42 -2.83
C SER A 250 0.43 2.69 -3.69
N ASP A 251 0.83 3.86 -3.15
CA ASP A 251 0.73 5.13 -3.89
C ASP A 251 1.60 5.14 -5.15
N ALA A 252 2.82 4.57 -5.09
CA ALA A 252 3.68 4.45 -6.27
C ALA A 252 3.11 3.50 -7.32
N HIS A 253 2.45 2.40 -6.91
CA HIS A 253 1.69 1.56 -7.83
C HIS A 253 0.55 2.32 -8.52
N GLN A 254 -0.19 3.16 -7.79
CA GLN A 254 -1.26 3.99 -8.37
C GLN A 254 -0.72 4.98 -9.40
N LYS A 255 0.38 5.68 -9.08
CA LYS A 255 0.97 6.65 -10.01
C LYS A 255 1.55 5.95 -11.23
N LEU A 256 2.16 4.78 -11.06
CA LEU A 256 2.70 4.03 -12.19
C LEU A 256 1.57 3.50 -13.08
N PHE A 257 0.44 3.08 -12.50
CA PHE A 257 -0.77 2.75 -13.25
C PHE A 257 -1.21 3.89 -14.17
N ILE A 258 -1.39 5.10 -13.66
CA ILE A 258 -1.86 6.21 -14.50
C ILE A 258 -0.82 6.58 -15.57
N THR A 259 0.47 6.59 -15.23
CA THR A 259 1.54 6.84 -16.20
C THR A 259 1.53 5.81 -17.34
N LEU A 260 1.38 4.52 -17.02
CA LEU A 260 1.36 3.45 -18.02
C LEU A 260 0.10 3.48 -18.89
N ILE A 261 -1.05 3.88 -18.35
CA ILE A 261 -2.25 4.14 -19.17
C ILE A 261 -1.96 5.21 -20.23
N LEU A 262 -1.33 6.32 -19.85
CA LEU A 262 -1.03 7.44 -20.75
C LEU A 262 -0.02 7.07 -21.84
N GLU A 263 0.93 6.19 -21.51
CA GLU A 263 1.85 5.58 -22.47
C GLU A 263 1.19 4.50 -23.37
N GLY A 264 -0.05 4.11 -23.10
CA GLY A 264 -0.78 3.06 -23.83
C GLY A 264 -0.45 1.63 -23.40
N ASN A 265 0.30 1.45 -22.31
CA ASN A 265 0.68 0.15 -21.76
C ASN A 265 -0.35 -0.38 -20.75
N LEU A 266 -1.55 -0.68 -21.26
CA LEU A 266 -2.72 -1.04 -20.43
C LEU A 266 -2.51 -2.33 -19.62
N GLN A 267 -1.78 -3.31 -20.15
CA GLN A 267 -1.56 -4.59 -19.47
C GLN A 267 -0.68 -4.44 -18.22
N GLU A 268 0.43 -3.71 -18.33
CA GLU A 268 1.30 -3.41 -17.18
C GLU A 268 0.55 -2.52 -16.19
N ALA A 269 -0.19 -1.51 -16.67
CA ALA A 269 -1.01 -0.64 -15.84
C ALA A 269 -1.98 -1.45 -14.96
N ASN A 270 -2.72 -2.38 -15.56
CA ASN A 270 -3.64 -3.28 -14.85
C ASN A 270 -2.96 -4.06 -13.73
N THR A 271 -1.72 -4.50 -13.94
CA THR A 271 -0.96 -5.21 -12.91
C THR A 271 -0.69 -4.32 -11.71
N HIS A 272 -0.26 -3.07 -11.94
CA HIS A 272 0.04 -2.13 -10.87
C HIS A 272 -1.21 -1.71 -10.07
N ILE A 273 -2.34 -1.41 -10.73
CA ILE A 273 -3.54 -1.02 -9.97
C ILE A 273 -4.15 -2.18 -9.18
N ASN A 274 -4.13 -3.41 -9.72
CA ASN A 274 -4.55 -4.58 -8.97
C ASN A 274 -3.64 -4.83 -7.75
N THR A 275 -2.34 -4.58 -7.90
CA THR A 275 -1.39 -4.67 -6.78
C THR A 275 -1.70 -3.63 -5.72
N ALA A 276 -1.87 -2.35 -6.08
CA ALA A 276 -2.27 -1.29 -5.16
C ALA A 276 -3.58 -1.63 -4.43
N TYR A 277 -4.62 -2.04 -5.17
CA TYR A 277 -5.90 -2.44 -4.59
C TYR A 277 -5.75 -3.60 -3.61
N THR A 278 -4.92 -4.60 -3.91
CA THR A 278 -4.75 -5.70 -2.97
C THR A 278 -3.87 -5.34 -1.76
N LEU A 279 -3.02 -4.32 -1.87
CA LEU A 279 -2.26 -3.80 -0.75
C LEU A 279 -3.13 -2.94 0.18
N ASP A 280 -4.15 -2.24 -0.34
CA ASP A 280 -5.04 -1.40 0.47
C ASP A 280 -6.48 -1.40 -0.10
N PRO A 281 -7.26 -2.49 0.09
CA PRO A 281 -8.55 -2.69 -0.58
C PRO A 281 -9.71 -1.80 -0.09
N LEU A 282 -9.60 -1.27 1.13
CA LEU A 282 -10.55 -0.35 1.76
C LEU A 282 -10.07 1.11 1.68
N ASN A 283 -9.17 1.40 0.76
CA ASN A 283 -8.77 2.75 0.40
C ASN A 283 -9.69 3.31 -0.68
N ASP A 284 -10.21 4.50 -0.47
CA ASP A 284 -11.08 5.21 -1.41
C ASP A 284 -10.37 5.49 -2.73
N LEU A 285 -9.13 5.99 -2.69
CA LEU A 285 -8.34 6.31 -3.88
C LEU A 285 -8.02 5.06 -4.74
N ASN A 286 -7.75 3.90 -4.12
CA ASN A 286 -7.59 2.64 -4.85
C ASN A 286 -8.89 2.20 -5.53
N ASN A 287 -10.02 2.33 -4.85
CA ASN A 287 -11.32 2.05 -5.46
C ASN A 287 -11.65 3.03 -6.59
N TYR A 288 -11.31 4.31 -6.44
CA TYR A 288 -11.40 5.29 -7.51
C TYR A 288 -10.58 4.88 -8.74
N PHE A 289 -9.31 4.51 -8.58
CA PHE A 289 -8.47 4.11 -9.72
C PHE A 289 -8.88 2.77 -10.33
N MET A 290 -9.39 1.82 -9.54
CA MET A 290 -10.01 0.60 -10.08
C MET A 290 -11.27 0.93 -10.90
N GLY A 291 -12.09 1.89 -10.45
CA GLY A 291 -13.25 2.39 -11.18
C GLY A 291 -12.86 3.13 -12.45
N TYR A 292 -11.83 3.97 -12.41
CA TYR A 292 -11.26 4.63 -13.59
C TYR A 292 -10.72 3.61 -14.59
N ASN A 293 -9.97 2.60 -14.12
CA ASN A 293 -9.50 1.52 -14.98
C ASN A 293 -10.65 0.77 -15.65
N ALA A 294 -11.69 0.45 -14.90
CA ALA A 294 -12.90 -0.18 -15.44
C ALA A 294 -13.57 0.70 -16.50
N TYR A 295 -13.59 2.02 -16.29
CA TYR A 295 -14.12 2.97 -17.26
C TYR A 295 -13.31 2.97 -18.57
N ILE A 296 -11.98 3.05 -18.50
CA ILE A 296 -11.10 2.96 -19.68
C ILE A 296 -11.30 1.63 -20.42
N ASN A 297 -11.52 0.54 -19.69
CA ASN A 297 -11.80 -0.78 -20.26
C ASN A 297 -13.29 -1.02 -20.61
N LYS A 298 -14.16 0.00 -20.44
CA LYS A 298 -15.59 -0.03 -20.78
C LYS A 298 -16.38 -1.11 -20.02
N ASP A 299 -15.91 -1.51 -18.83
CA ASP A 299 -16.58 -2.49 -17.95
C ASP A 299 -17.55 -1.79 -16.98
N GLU A 300 -18.82 -1.70 -17.40
CA GLU A 300 -19.88 -1.04 -16.63
C GLU A 300 -20.07 -1.62 -15.22
N ASN A 301 -19.94 -2.94 -15.07
CA ASN A 301 -20.18 -3.60 -13.79
C ASN A 301 -19.07 -3.27 -12.79
N ALA A 302 -17.82 -3.31 -13.25
CA ALA A 302 -16.68 -2.94 -12.42
C ALA A 302 -16.67 -1.44 -12.08
N VAL A 303 -17.08 -0.56 -13.02
CA VAL A 303 -17.28 0.88 -12.76
C VAL A 303 -18.23 1.08 -11.58
N LYS A 304 -19.45 0.52 -11.66
CA LYS A 304 -20.46 0.67 -10.59
C LYS A 304 -19.96 0.12 -9.25
N LYS A 305 -19.34 -1.07 -9.26
CA LYS A 305 -18.81 -1.71 -8.06
C LYS A 305 -17.78 -0.83 -7.36
N HIS A 306 -16.78 -0.34 -8.09
CA HIS A 306 -15.63 0.32 -7.51
C HIS A 306 -15.93 1.78 -7.12
N PHE A 307 -16.69 2.53 -7.92
CA PHE A 307 -17.12 3.88 -7.51
C PHE A 307 -18.09 3.84 -6.33
N LYS A 308 -19.04 2.89 -6.29
CA LYS A 308 -19.89 2.69 -5.11
C LYS A 308 -19.04 2.46 -3.86
N ARG A 309 -18.05 1.56 -3.93
CA ARG A 309 -17.17 1.28 -2.80
C ARG A 309 -16.33 2.49 -2.39
N CYS A 310 -15.83 3.27 -3.35
CA CYS A 310 -15.13 4.53 -3.11
C CYS A 310 -15.97 5.48 -2.25
N PHE A 311 -17.24 5.72 -2.63
CA PHE A 311 -18.11 6.66 -1.91
C PHE A 311 -18.69 6.10 -0.60
N GLU A 312 -18.83 4.78 -0.46
CA GLU A 312 -19.12 4.13 0.83
C GLU A 312 -18.00 4.36 1.85
N ILE A 313 -16.73 4.38 1.40
CA ILE A 313 -15.55 4.62 2.25
C ILE A 313 -15.42 6.12 2.55
N ASN A 314 -15.50 6.95 1.50
CA ASN A 314 -15.34 8.40 1.61
C ASN A 314 -16.29 9.13 0.65
N ASN A 315 -17.48 9.50 1.14
CA ASN A 315 -18.45 10.28 0.37
C ASN A 315 -18.03 11.74 0.14
N LYS A 316 -16.93 12.20 0.76
CA LYS A 316 -16.33 13.53 0.54
C LYS A 316 -15.20 13.51 -0.48
N PHE A 317 -14.96 12.39 -1.17
CA PHE A 317 -13.95 12.31 -2.23
C PHE A 317 -14.44 12.99 -3.53
N ILE A 318 -14.44 14.33 -3.54
CA ILE A 318 -15.10 15.14 -4.59
C ILE A 318 -14.61 14.82 -6.00
N VAL A 319 -13.32 14.55 -6.15
CA VAL A 319 -12.68 14.29 -7.44
C VAL A 319 -13.24 13.04 -8.11
N GLY A 320 -13.72 12.06 -7.32
CA GLY A 320 -14.28 10.82 -7.83
C GLY A 320 -15.62 10.99 -8.56
N TYR A 321 -16.45 11.96 -8.17
CA TYR A 321 -17.81 12.10 -8.71
C TYR A 321 -17.80 12.47 -10.19
N GLY A 322 -16.99 13.44 -10.60
CA GLY A 322 -16.92 13.87 -12.00
C GLY A 322 -16.42 12.77 -12.93
N ILE A 323 -15.39 12.00 -12.54
CA ILE A 323 -14.93 10.85 -13.34
C ILE A 323 -15.99 9.74 -13.40
N TYR A 324 -16.71 9.49 -12.30
CA TYR A 324 -17.84 8.56 -12.34
C TYR A 324 -18.94 9.07 -13.27
N ALA A 325 -19.20 10.37 -13.31
CA ALA A 325 -20.14 10.97 -14.23
C ALA A 325 -19.71 10.80 -15.70
N LEU A 326 -18.42 10.90 -16.02
CA LEU A 326 -17.90 10.57 -17.36
C LEU A 326 -18.16 9.11 -17.72
N ALA A 327 -17.87 8.18 -16.81
CA ALA A 327 -18.16 6.77 -17.02
C ALA A 327 -19.66 6.49 -17.25
N LEU A 328 -20.53 7.08 -16.44
CA LEU A 328 -21.98 6.99 -16.62
C LEU A 328 -22.45 7.66 -17.92
N SER A 329 -21.79 8.72 -18.36
CA SER A 329 -22.09 9.41 -19.62
C SER A 329 -21.75 8.52 -20.81
N TYR A 330 -20.60 7.83 -20.76
CA TYR A 330 -20.21 6.83 -21.75
C TYR A 330 -21.22 5.68 -21.85
N HIS A 331 -21.70 5.17 -20.71
CA HIS A 331 -22.72 4.14 -20.63
C HIS A 331 -24.16 4.66 -20.82
N LYS A 332 -24.35 5.94 -21.16
CA LYS A 332 -25.64 6.59 -21.42
C LYS A 332 -26.65 6.46 -20.25
N GLN A 333 -26.20 6.76 -19.03
CA GLN A 333 -27.01 6.68 -17.80
C GLN A 333 -27.29 8.04 -17.15
N PRO A 334 -27.92 9.00 -17.87
CA PRO A 334 -28.06 10.39 -17.38
C PRO A 334 -28.89 10.52 -16.11
N LYS A 335 -29.93 9.70 -15.94
CA LYS A 335 -30.74 9.69 -14.71
C LYS A 335 -29.90 9.37 -13.48
N HIS A 336 -29.01 8.39 -13.60
CA HIS A 336 -28.12 8.00 -12.51
C HIS A 336 -27.07 9.08 -12.20
N ILE A 337 -26.60 9.81 -13.21
CA ILE A 337 -25.71 10.97 -13.00
C ILE A 337 -26.41 12.02 -12.11
N ILE A 338 -27.68 12.33 -12.39
CA ILE A 338 -28.47 13.30 -11.61
C ILE A 338 -28.68 12.81 -10.17
N GLU A 339 -29.04 11.54 -9.98
CA GLU A 339 -29.18 10.92 -8.65
C GLU A 339 -27.88 11.03 -7.83
N VAL A 340 -26.75 10.70 -8.45
CA VAL A 340 -25.44 10.78 -7.80
C VAL A 340 -25.08 12.22 -7.47
N ALA A 341 -25.32 13.16 -8.39
CA ALA A 341 -25.07 14.59 -8.15
C ALA A 341 -25.84 15.11 -6.93
N GLN A 342 -27.12 14.75 -6.82
CA GLN A 342 -27.97 15.11 -5.67
C GLN A 342 -27.51 14.48 -4.35
N SER A 343 -26.78 13.35 -4.40
CA SER A 343 -26.26 12.68 -3.21
C SER A 343 -24.94 13.26 -2.67
N ILE A 344 -24.29 14.17 -3.41
CA ILE A 344 -23.02 14.78 -3.00
C ILE A 344 -23.23 15.57 -1.70
N PRO A 345 -22.48 15.29 -0.61
CA PRO A 345 -22.57 16.05 0.62
C PRO A 345 -22.23 17.54 0.42
N GLU A 346 -22.85 18.42 1.20
CA GLU A 346 -22.57 19.85 1.15
C GLU A 346 -21.17 20.16 1.72
N MET A 347 -20.29 20.69 0.86
CA MET A 347 -18.92 21.08 1.17
C MET A 347 -18.34 21.99 0.08
N GLU A 348 -17.13 22.53 0.28
CA GLU A 348 -16.43 23.33 -0.75
C GLU A 348 -16.32 22.53 -2.07
N GLY A 349 -16.65 23.18 -3.19
CA GLY A 349 -16.65 22.56 -4.52
C GLY A 349 -17.91 21.74 -4.88
N SER A 350 -18.74 21.33 -3.91
CA SER A 350 -19.93 20.49 -4.16
C SER A 350 -20.89 21.08 -5.20
N LYS A 351 -21.19 22.38 -5.12
CA LYS A 351 -22.08 23.07 -6.06
C LYS A 351 -21.56 23.07 -7.50
N ILE A 352 -20.25 23.27 -7.67
CA ILE A 352 -19.60 23.24 -8.99
C ILE A 352 -19.64 21.82 -9.53
N GLU A 353 -19.34 20.82 -8.70
CA GLU A 353 -19.39 19.42 -9.10
C GLU A 353 -20.80 18.97 -9.51
N GLN A 354 -21.81 19.35 -8.73
CA GLN A 354 -23.22 19.09 -9.04
C GLN A 354 -23.62 19.71 -10.38
N LEU A 355 -23.23 20.97 -10.62
CA LEU A 355 -23.50 21.68 -11.86
C LEU A 355 -22.80 21.02 -13.06
N ILE A 356 -21.54 20.59 -12.92
CA ILE A 356 -20.80 19.84 -13.95
C ILE A 356 -21.55 18.53 -14.28
N MET A 357 -21.91 17.76 -13.27
CA MET A 357 -22.56 16.46 -13.43
C MET A 357 -23.95 16.58 -14.07
N THR A 358 -24.77 17.53 -13.61
CA THR A 358 -26.10 17.74 -14.19
C THR A 358 -25.98 18.21 -15.65
N THR A 359 -25.00 19.05 -15.97
CA THR A 359 -24.75 19.46 -17.37
C THR A 359 -24.34 18.30 -18.25
N LEU A 360 -23.46 17.41 -17.76
CA LEU A 360 -23.13 16.16 -18.47
C LEU A 360 -24.38 15.30 -18.71
N ALA A 361 -25.23 15.15 -17.69
CA ALA A 361 -26.47 14.39 -17.81
C ALA A 361 -27.41 14.97 -18.89
N HIS A 362 -27.64 16.29 -18.88
CA HIS A 362 -28.46 16.96 -19.89
C HIS A 362 -27.84 16.90 -21.29
N ALA A 363 -26.52 16.98 -21.41
CA ALA A 363 -25.82 16.80 -22.68
C ALA A 363 -26.00 15.38 -23.25
N VAL A 364 -25.93 14.35 -22.40
CA VAL A 364 -26.25 12.95 -22.79
C VAL A 364 -27.71 12.82 -23.22
N MET A 365 -28.63 13.53 -22.57
CA MET A 365 -30.06 13.55 -22.91
C MET A 365 -30.39 14.38 -24.16
N GLN A 366 -29.44 15.15 -24.68
CA GLN A 366 -29.66 16.14 -25.76
C GLN A 366 -30.71 17.20 -25.37
N ASP A 367 -30.76 17.54 -24.08
CA ASP A 367 -31.66 18.55 -23.53
C ASP A 367 -31.02 19.94 -23.61
N THR A 368 -31.11 20.56 -24.79
CA THR A 368 -30.38 21.78 -25.13
C THR A 368 -30.70 22.95 -24.21
N ALA A 369 -31.95 23.10 -23.79
CA ALA A 369 -32.37 24.21 -22.93
C ALA A 369 -31.68 24.18 -21.55
N ASN A 370 -31.64 23.02 -20.90
CA ASN A 370 -30.97 22.89 -19.60
C ASN A 370 -29.44 22.91 -19.74
N VAL A 371 -28.89 22.40 -20.85
CA VAL A 371 -27.45 22.52 -21.14
C VAL A 371 -27.06 24.00 -21.27
N GLU A 372 -27.77 24.79 -22.07
CA GLU A 372 -27.48 26.21 -22.27
C GLU A 372 -27.57 26.98 -20.95
N ALA A 373 -28.64 26.79 -20.18
CA ALA A 373 -28.81 27.41 -18.87
C ALA A 373 -27.65 27.07 -17.89
N ASN A 374 -27.18 25.81 -17.89
CA ASN A 374 -26.05 25.43 -17.04
C ASN A 374 -24.71 25.96 -17.56
N LEU A 375 -24.53 26.06 -18.88
CA LEU A 375 -23.31 26.63 -19.48
C LEU A 375 -23.15 28.11 -19.15
N GLU A 376 -24.24 28.89 -19.08
CA GLU A 376 -24.22 30.29 -18.63
C GLU A 376 -23.65 30.43 -17.20
N LEU A 377 -23.80 29.39 -16.37
CA LEU A 377 -23.25 29.34 -15.01
C LEU A 377 -21.83 28.77 -14.96
N LEU A 378 -21.50 27.79 -15.83
CA LEU A 378 -20.20 27.12 -15.85
C LEU A 378 -19.10 27.94 -16.55
N GLU A 379 -19.38 28.53 -17.70
CA GLU A 379 -18.37 29.23 -18.50
C GLU A 379 -17.68 30.39 -17.74
N PRO A 380 -18.39 31.22 -16.94
CA PRO A 380 -17.75 32.26 -16.13
C PRO A 380 -16.71 31.73 -15.12
N LEU A 381 -16.87 30.48 -14.67
CA LEU A 381 -15.96 29.85 -13.71
C LEU A 381 -14.56 29.57 -14.29
N LEU A 382 -14.39 29.66 -15.61
CA LEU A 382 -13.08 29.62 -16.28
C LEU A 382 -12.15 30.78 -15.87
N ASN A 383 -12.68 31.80 -15.19
CA ASN A 383 -11.92 32.94 -14.66
C ASN A 383 -11.70 32.86 -13.15
N THR A 384 -11.96 31.72 -12.52
CA THR A 384 -11.83 31.49 -11.07
C THR A 384 -10.74 30.46 -10.77
N ASP A 385 -10.51 30.17 -9.48
CA ASP A 385 -9.60 29.11 -9.04
C ASP A 385 -10.04 27.70 -9.47
N SER A 386 -11.29 27.53 -9.92
CA SER A 386 -11.81 26.25 -10.44
C SER A 386 -11.61 26.07 -11.94
N ARG A 387 -10.94 27.01 -12.63
CA ARG A 387 -10.85 27.06 -14.09
C ARG A 387 -10.31 25.79 -14.72
N GLU A 388 -9.29 25.15 -14.15
CA GLU A 388 -8.68 23.94 -14.72
C GLU A 388 -9.66 22.76 -14.67
N ARG A 389 -10.36 22.61 -13.53
CA ARG A 389 -11.40 21.59 -13.35
C ARG A 389 -12.57 21.83 -14.31
N VAL A 390 -13.09 23.05 -14.36
CA VAL A 390 -14.22 23.42 -15.22
C VAL A 390 -13.87 23.24 -16.69
N ARG A 391 -12.68 23.69 -17.12
CA ARG A 391 -12.19 23.50 -18.49
C ARG A 391 -12.15 22.02 -18.87
N PHE A 392 -11.61 21.18 -18.00
CA PHE A 392 -11.53 19.75 -18.23
C PHE A 392 -12.92 19.16 -18.50
N PHE A 393 -13.93 19.48 -17.69
CA PHE A 393 -15.28 18.94 -17.91
C PHE A 393 -16.04 19.58 -19.09
N LEU A 394 -15.76 20.85 -19.41
CA LEU A 394 -16.32 21.49 -20.61
C LEU A 394 -15.85 20.81 -21.91
N ILE A 395 -14.62 20.27 -21.96
CA ILE A 395 -14.14 19.45 -23.09
C ILE A 395 -15.11 18.28 -23.34
N TYR A 396 -15.52 17.56 -22.29
CA TYR A 396 -16.45 16.43 -22.43
C TYR A 396 -17.87 16.87 -22.78
N ILE A 397 -18.37 17.93 -22.13
CA ILE A 397 -19.70 18.48 -22.40
C ILE A 397 -19.81 18.90 -23.87
N TYR A 398 -18.87 19.70 -24.38
CA TYR A 398 -18.90 20.11 -25.79
C TYR A 398 -18.63 18.96 -26.76
N THR A 399 -17.88 17.93 -26.36
CA THR A 399 -17.72 16.71 -27.17
C THR A 399 -19.04 15.97 -27.34
N LEU A 400 -19.83 15.82 -26.26
CA LEU A 400 -21.18 15.23 -26.30
C LEU A 400 -22.15 16.05 -27.16
N LEU A 401 -21.98 17.37 -27.19
CA LEU A 401 -22.73 18.30 -28.04
C LEU A 401 -22.18 18.42 -29.48
N LYS A 402 -21.09 17.69 -29.79
CA LYS A 402 -20.39 17.72 -31.09
C LYS A 402 -19.86 19.11 -31.50
N GLN A 403 -19.58 19.98 -30.54
CA GLN A 403 -19.00 21.31 -30.75
C GLN A 403 -17.46 21.24 -30.74
N TYR A 404 -16.88 20.49 -31.70
CA TYR A 404 -15.45 20.12 -31.67
C TYR A 404 -14.49 21.31 -31.73
N ASP A 405 -14.83 22.41 -32.42
CA ASP A 405 -13.96 23.60 -32.45
C ASP A 405 -13.75 24.20 -31.05
N LYS A 406 -14.82 24.30 -30.26
CA LYS A 406 -14.73 24.76 -28.86
C LYS A 406 -13.89 23.80 -28.01
N VAL A 407 -14.03 22.49 -28.24
CA VAL A 407 -13.25 21.47 -27.54
C VAL A 407 -11.75 21.68 -27.79
N LEU A 408 -11.36 21.86 -29.06
CA LEU A 408 -9.97 22.06 -29.46
C LEU A 408 -9.41 23.37 -28.88
N ASP A 409 -10.20 24.45 -28.83
CA ASP A 409 -9.79 25.72 -28.23
C ASP A 409 -9.57 25.59 -26.70
N LEU A 410 -10.39 24.81 -26.00
CA LEU A 410 -10.20 24.54 -24.58
C LEU A 410 -8.93 23.72 -24.34
N ILE A 411 -8.65 22.74 -25.19
CA ILE A 411 -7.41 21.94 -25.12
C ILE A 411 -6.18 22.83 -25.34
N ASP A 412 -6.20 23.74 -26.32
CA ASP A 412 -5.08 24.67 -26.55
C ASP A 412 -4.79 25.55 -25.32
N LYS A 413 -5.85 26.05 -24.67
CA LYS A 413 -5.70 26.79 -23.41
C LYS A 413 -5.10 25.91 -22.33
N GLY A 414 -5.54 24.66 -22.20
CA GLY A 414 -4.99 23.71 -21.23
C GLY A 414 -3.52 23.39 -21.48
N ILE A 415 -3.12 23.26 -22.74
CA ILE A 415 -1.73 23.07 -23.18
C ILE A 415 -0.85 24.27 -22.82
N THR A 416 -1.36 25.48 -23.05
CA THR A 416 -0.64 26.73 -22.77
C THR A 416 -0.23 26.82 -21.30
N HIS A 417 -1.07 26.31 -20.40
CA HIS A 417 -0.83 26.34 -18.96
C HIS A 417 -0.26 25.02 -18.41
N LYS A 418 0.01 24.03 -19.27
CA LYS A 418 0.44 22.67 -18.91
C LYS A 418 -0.43 22.06 -17.80
N GLU A 419 -1.75 22.12 -17.96
CA GLU A 419 -2.69 21.62 -16.96
C GLU A 419 -2.64 20.08 -16.87
N PRO A 420 -2.40 19.47 -15.70
CA PRO A 420 -2.20 18.01 -15.57
C PRO A 420 -3.34 17.18 -16.14
N LEU A 421 -4.58 17.67 -16.03
CA LEU A 421 -5.78 16.99 -16.52
C LEU A 421 -5.79 16.84 -18.05
N MET A 422 -5.04 17.67 -18.79
CA MET A 422 -4.95 17.55 -20.25
C MET A 422 -4.26 16.26 -20.70
N THR A 423 -3.45 15.64 -19.83
CA THR A 423 -2.82 14.36 -20.16
C THR A 423 -3.85 13.25 -20.37
N LEU A 424 -4.99 13.32 -19.68
CA LEU A 424 -6.03 12.29 -19.71
C LEU A 424 -6.83 12.25 -21.02
N VAL A 425 -6.81 13.32 -21.82
CA VAL A 425 -7.69 13.45 -23.00
C VAL A 425 -7.40 12.43 -24.10
N LYS A 426 -6.18 11.86 -24.11
CA LYS A 426 -5.75 10.84 -25.08
C LYS A 426 -6.44 9.49 -24.88
N VAL A 427 -6.72 9.13 -23.63
CA VAL A 427 -7.10 7.75 -23.28
C VAL A 427 -8.60 7.62 -23.00
N ASP A 428 -9.32 8.74 -22.91
CA ASP A 428 -10.70 8.75 -22.47
C ASP A 428 -11.68 8.29 -23.58
N PRO A 429 -12.50 7.26 -23.34
CA PRO A 429 -13.45 6.74 -24.33
C PRO A 429 -14.47 7.75 -24.88
N LEU A 430 -14.84 8.78 -24.12
CA LEU A 430 -15.77 9.82 -24.60
C LEU A 430 -15.16 10.73 -25.66
N LEU A 431 -13.83 10.80 -25.72
CA LEU A 431 -13.09 11.67 -26.63
C LEU A 431 -12.59 10.93 -27.89
N GLU A 432 -12.96 9.66 -28.07
CA GLU A 432 -12.70 8.89 -29.29
C GLU A 432 -13.04 9.67 -30.59
N PRO A 433 -14.17 10.41 -30.69
CA PRO A 433 -14.48 11.18 -31.90
C PRO A 433 -13.46 12.28 -32.26
N LEU A 434 -12.65 12.75 -31.29
CA LEU A 434 -11.64 13.77 -31.54
C LEU A 434 -10.38 13.19 -32.20
N HIS A 435 -10.14 11.88 -32.07
CA HIS A 435 -8.90 11.24 -32.52
C HIS A 435 -8.72 11.26 -34.04
N ASP A 436 -9.80 11.46 -34.79
CA ASP A 436 -9.76 11.63 -36.24
C ASP A 436 -9.38 13.06 -36.67
N LEU A 437 -9.45 14.04 -35.76
CA LEU A 437 -9.19 15.45 -36.03
C LEU A 437 -7.69 15.74 -36.05
N GLU A 438 -7.21 16.32 -37.15
CA GLU A 438 -5.79 16.64 -37.34
C GLU A 438 -5.25 17.61 -36.28
N ARG A 439 -6.05 18.61 -35.86
CA ARG A 439 -5.66 19.55 -34.79
C ARG A 439 -5.49 18.82 -33.45
N PHE A 440 -6.35 17.84 -33.15
CA PHE A 440 -6.25 17.07 -31.92
C PHE A 440 -5.00 16.18 -31.90
N LYS A 441 -4.66 15.54 -33.03
CA LYS A 441 -3.41 14.77 -33.15
C LYS A 441 -2.17 15.64 -32.85
N LYS A 442 -2.11 16.86 -33.39
CA LYS A 442 -1.03 17.82 -33.11
C LYS A 442 -1.01 18.27 -31.64
N GLN A 443 -2.17 18.46 -31.03
CA GLN A 443 -2.28 18.76 -29.60
C GLN A 443 -1.74 17.62 -28.74
N LEU A 444 -2.05 16.37 -29.10
CA LEU A 444 -1.47 15.19 -28.45
C LEU A 444 0.04 15.12 -28.66
N ASP A 445 0.57 15.44 -29.84
CA ASP A 445 2.02 15.47 -30.06
C ASP A 445 2.72 16.48 -29.13
N ILE A 446 2.08 17.62 -28.84
CA ILE A 446 2.60 18.61 -27.88
C ILE A 446 2.57 18.04 -26.45
N ILE A 447 1.44 17.43 -26.04
CA ILE A 447 1.28 16.88 -24.68
C ILE A 447 2.26 15.73 -24.44
N PHE A 448 2.49 14.88 -25.45
CA PHE A 448 3.28 13.66 -25.34
C PHE A 448 4.72 13.80 -25.90
N ALA A 449 5.15 15.02 -26.25
CA ALA A 449 6.43 15.29 -26.92
C ALA A 449 7.64 14.61 -26.24
N LEU A 450 7.81 14.80 -24.93
CA LEU A 450 8.92 14.24 -24.15
C LEU A 450 8.88 12.70 -24.06
N SER A 451 7.69 12.12 -24.24
CA SER A 451 7.50 10.68 -24.14
C SER A 451 7.65 9.96 -25.49
N ASN A 452 7.86 10.69 -26.59
CA ASN A 452 8.04 10.09 -27.92
C ASN A 452 9.52 9.81 -28.29
N GLU A 453 10.50 10.16 -27.44
CA GLU A 453 11.95 9.91 -27.69
C GLU A 453 12.44 8.51 -27.24
N SER A 454 13.15 7.76 -28.09
CA SER A 454 13.52 6.34 -27.92
C SER A 454 14.18 5.92 -26.59
N LYS A 455 13.88 4.69 -26.12
CA LYS A 455 14.22 4.07 -24.80
C LYS A 455 15.70 3.70 -24.59
N PRO A 456 16.16 3.61 -23.32
CA PRO A 456 17.14 2.61 -22.88
C PRO A 456 16.46 1.36 -22.28
N GLN A 457 17.04 0.19 -22.52
CA GLN A 457 16.69 -1.12 -21.92
C GLN A 457 17.29 -1.26 -20.51
N THR A 458 16.57 -1.94 -19.61
CA THR A 458 17.11 -2.42 -18.34
C THR A 458 17.01 -3.94 -18.27
N ASP A 459 18.17 -4.59 -18.19
CA ASP A 459 18.32 -6.00 -17.83
C ASP A 459 18.28 -6.16 -16.31
N SER A 460 17.65 -7.25 -15.85
CA SER A 460 17.79 -7.73 -14.47
C SER A 460 18.19 -9.19 -14.50
N THR A 461 19.30 -9.52 -13.83
CA THR A 461 19.77 -10.89 -13.63
C THR A 461 19.89 -11.13 -12.13
N GLU A 462 19.12 -12.07 -11.61
CA GLU A 462 19.30 -12.60 -10.25
C GLU A 462 20.53 -13.53 -10.19
N LYS A 463 21.39 -13.33 -9.19
CA LYS A 463 22.57 -14.17 -8.91
C LYS A 463 22.21 -15.35 -7.98
N GLN A 464 22.77 -16.53 -8.27
CA GLN A 464 22.81 -17.67 -7.36
C GLN A 464 23.70 -17.39 -6.14
N LEU A 465 23.23 -17.72 -4.93
CA LEU A 465 23.90 -17.37 -3.65
C LEU A 465 24.97 -18.36 -3.14
N LEU A 466 24.96 -19.65 -3.51
CA LEU A 466 25.93 -20.65 -3.02
C LEU A 466 26.29 -21.70 -4.08
N SER A 467 27.54 -22.20 -4.04
CA SER A 467 28.02 -23.30 -4.90
C SER A 467 27.56 -24.68 -4.41
N LYS A 468 27.56 -25.69 -5.30
CA LYS A 468 27.10 -27.06 -4.98
C LYS A 468 27.89 -27.73 -3.85
N ASP A 469 29.19 -27.46 -3.74
CA ASP A 469 30.05 -28.06 -2.72
C ASP A 469 29.81 -27.45 -1.33
N GLN A 470 29.57 -26.14 -1.26
CA GLN A 470 29.19 -25.45 -0.02
C GLN A 470 27.85 -25.97 0.52
N ILE A 471 26.88 -26.25 -0.37
CA ILE A 471 25.58 -26.82 -0.01
C ILE A 471 25.73 -28.20 0.63
N ALA A 472 26.59 -29.06 0.06
CA ALA A 472 26.81 -30.41 0.57
C ALA A 472 27.47 -30.41 1.97
N HIS A 473 28.46 -29.53 2.18
CA HIS A 473 29.12 -29.38 3.47
C HIS A 473 28.15 -28.90 4.56
N CYS A 474 27.40 -27.83 4.29
CA CYS A 474 26.45 -27.26 5.24
C CYS A 474 25.30 -28.21 5.56
N LYS A 475 24.83 -28.99 4.58
CA LYS A 475 23.81 -30.03 4.79
C LYS A 475 24.28 -31.09 5.78
N THR A 476 25.55 -31.47 5.70
CA THR A 476 26.14 -32.47 6.60
C THR A 476 26.23 -31.93 8.02
N ALA A 477 26.71 -30.70 8.20
CA ALA A 477 26.77 -30.04 9.50
C ALA A 477 25.40 -29.92 10.18
N ILE A 478 24.36 -29.52 9.44
CA ILE A 478 22.99 -29.43 9.99
C ILE A 478 22.47 -30.79 10.44
N LEU A 479 22.69 -31.85 9.65
CA LEU A 479 22.27 -33.20 10.02
C LEU A 479 23.04 -33.73 11.23
N ASP A 480 24.30 -33.37 11.37
CA ASP A 480 25.15 -33.71 12.52
C ASP A 480 24.60 -33.08 13.80
N LEU A 481 24.26 -31.78 13.77
CA LEU A 481 23.62 -31.10 14.90
C LEU A 481 22.27 -31.75 15.32
N MET A 482 21.51 -32.27 14.35
CA MET A 482 20.24 -32.95 14.65
C MET A 482 20.45 -34.35 15.24
N LYS A 483 21.43 -35.11 14.72
CA LYS A 483 21.62 -36.52 15.10
C LYS A 483 22.52 -36.70 16.32
N ASN A 484 23.60 -35.95 16.39
CA ASN A 484 24.67 -36.15 17.36
C ASN A 484 24.57 -35.16 18.54
N GLU A 485 24.21 -33.90 18.27
CA GLU A 485 24.02 -32.90 19.34
C GLU A 485 22.59 -32.81 19.87
N VAL A 486 21.62 -33.41 19.18
CA VAL A 486 20.19 -33.46 19.58
C VAL A 486 19.62 -32.06 19.91
N CYS A 487 20.07 -31.04 19.19
CA CYS A 487 19.78 -29.64 19.53
C CYS A 487 18.30 -29.27 19.40
N PHE A 488 17.50 -30.09 18.71
CA PHE A 488 16.06 -29.90 18.57
C PHE A 488 15.28 -29.99 19.89
N LEU A 489 15.86 -30.57 20.95
CA LEU A 489 15.25 -30.60 22.30
C LEU A 489 15.28 -29.22 22.99
N ASP A 490 16.18 -28.33 22.58
CA ASP A 490 16.23 -26.97 23.09
C ASP A 490 14.99 -26.19 22.62
N THR A 491 14.16 -25.77 23.57
CA THR A 491 12.94 -25.01 23.32
C THR A 491 13.22 -23.55 22.93
N THR A 492 14.44 -23.07 23.15
CA THR A 492 14.93 -21.75 22.76
C THR A 492 15.61 -21.74 21.38
N LEU A 493 15.77 -22.91 20.75
CA LEU A 493 16.36 -23.03 19.42
C LEU A 493 15.55 -22.21 18.41
N SER A 494 16.26 -21.34 17.69
CA SER A 494 15.73 -20.48 16.63
C SER A 494 16.58 -20.65 15.38
N LEU A 495 16.09 -20.16 14.25
CA LEU A 495 16.88 -20.13 13.01
C LEU A 495 18.21 -19.41 13.23
N ARG A 496 18.22 -18.31 13.99
CA ARG A 496 19.43 -17.52 14.27
C ARG A 496 20.44 -18.32 15.09
N THR A 497 20.00 -18.89 16.22
CA THR A 497 20.89 -19.67 17.08
C THR A 497 21.39 -20.95 16.41
N LEU A 498 20.61 -21.56 15.50
CA LEU A 498 21.08 -22.68 14.69
C LEU A 498 22.09 -22.24 13.61
N ALA A 499 21.90 -21.06 13.02
CA ALA A 499 22.82 -20.51 12.03
C ALA A 499 24.17 -20.14 12.67
N ASP A 500 24.14 -19.55 13.87
CA ASP A 500 25.34 -19.24 14.66
C ASP A 500 26.15 -20.52 14.97
N LYS A 501 25.47 -21.65 15.27
CA LYS A 501 26.11 -22.94 15.55
C LYS A 501 26.87 -23.54 14.36
N ILE A 502 26.57 -23.11 13.13
CA ILE A 502 27.24 -23.58 11.90
C ILE A 502 27.99 -22.45 11.18
N ASP A 503 28.24 -21.33 11.87
CA ASP A 503 28.91 -20.13 11.35
C ASP A 503 28.30 -19.64 10.02
N MET A 504 26.97 -19.50 10.00
CA MET A 504 26.21 -19.13 8.80
C MET A 504 25.24 -17.99 9.08
N HIS A 505 25.03 -17.13 8.08
CA HIS A 505 23.96 -16.13 8.14
C HIS A 505 22.56 -16.78 8.14
N PRO A 506 21.60 -16.34 8.97
CA PRO A 506 20.25 -16.95 9.05
C PRO A 506 19.52 -17.03 7.70
N ASN A 507 19.71 -16.05 6.81
CA ASN A 507 19.12 -16.08 5.47
C ASN A 507 19.64 -17.26 4.64
N HIS A 508 20.94 -17.56 4.70
CA HIS A 508 21.53 -18.70 3.99
C HIS A 508 21.06 -20.04 4.56
N LEU A 509 20.95 -20.16 5.88
CA LEU A 509 20.46 -21.37 6.52
C LEU A 509 19.00 -21.64 6.13
N SER A 510 18.16 -20.62 6.16
CA SER A 510 16.74 -20.76 5.85
C SER A 510 16.50 -21.06 4.36
N TRP A 511 17.29 -20.48 3.45
CA TRP A 511 17.35 -20.88 2.04
C TRP A 511 17.78 -22.34 1.89
N LEU A 512 18.87 -22.75 2.55
CA LEU A 512 19.42 -24.11 2.49
C LEU A 512 18.40 -25.15 2.99
N LEU A 513 17.66 -24.85 4.05
CA LEU A 513 16.61 -25.72 4.59
C LEU A 513 15.49 -25.96 3.56
N ASN A 514 15.02 -24.90 2.91
CA ASN A 514 13.99 -25.01 1.88
C ASN A 514 14.50 -25.72 0.63
N ALA A 515 15.69 -25.35 0.14
CA ALA A 515 16.28 -25.93 -1.07
C ALA A 515 16.65 -27.42 -0.89
N SER A 516 17.19 -27.80 0.26
CA SER A 516 17.73 -29.14 0.49
C SER A 516 16.75 -30.11 1.13
N PHE A 517 15.84 -29.62 1.96
CA PHE A 517 14.92 -30.46 2.74
C PHE A 517 13.44 -30.19 2.43
N LYS A 518 13.12 -29.19 1.60
CA LYS A 518 11.75 -28.77 1.28
C LYS A 518 10.92 -28.47 2.53
N LYS A 519 11.57 -27.94 3.57
CA LYS A 519 10.95 -27.59 4.85
C LYS A 519 11.43 -26.21 5.29
N ASN A 520 10.53 -25.44 5.90
CA ASN A 520 10.94 -24.27 6.67
C ASN A 520 11.62 -24.71 7.98
N PHE A 521 12.21 -23.77 8.73
CA PHE A 521 12.93 -24.09 9.97
C PHE A 521 12.05 -24.85 10.98
N ASN A 522 10.83 -24.37 11.25
CA ASN A 522 9.94 -25.00 12.22
C ASN A 522 9.50 -26.40 11.78
N ASP A 523 9.12 -26.58 10.53
CA ASP A 523 8.77 -27.89 9.97
C ASP A 523 9.98 -28.85 10.02
N PHE A 524 11.19 -28.34 9.75
CA PHE A 524 12.43 -29.11 9.83
C PHE A 524 12.70 -29.58 11.26
N ILE A 525 12.73 -28.67 12.24
CA ILE A 525 12.97 -28.99 13.66
C ILE A 525 11.86 -29.86 14.24
N ASN A 526 10.59 -29.49 14.00
CA ASN A 526 9.45 -30.23 14.54
C ASN A 526 9.35 -31.65 13.98
N THR A 527 9.94 -31.93 12.80
CA THR A 527 10.09 -33.32 12.32
C THR A 527 10.91 -34.14 13.30
N TYR A 528 12.07 -33.65 13.75
CA TYR A 528 12.92 -34.38 14.69
C TYR A 528 12.29 -34.47 16.08
N ARG A 529 11.66 -33.39 16.55
CA ARG A 529 10.89 -33.39 17.81
C ARG A 529 9.77 -34.42 17.79
N LEU A 530 9.04 -34.53 16.67
CA LEU A 530 7.96 -35.49 16.50
C LEU A 530 8.49 -36.94 16.48
N GLU A 531 9.57 -37.20 15.75
CA GLU A 531 10.17 -38.54 15.71
C GLU A 531 10.73 -38.95 17.09
N TYR A 532 11.35 -38.01 17.82
CA TYR A 532 11.77 -38.24 19.20
C TYR A 532 10.58 -38.53 20.12
N PHE A 533 9.50 -37.74 20.03
CA PHE A 533 8.26 -38.00 20.76
C PHE A 533 7.74 -39.43 20.50
N LYS A 534 7.66 -39.85 19.24
CA LYS A 534 7.20 -41.21 18.88
C LYS A 534 8.09 -42.29 19.49
N SER A 535 9.40 -42.05 19.54
CA SER A 535 10.38 -43.00 20.08
C SER A 535 10.24 -43.21 21.59
N ILE A 536 9.77 -42.21 22.34
CA ILE A 536 9.58 -42.28 23.80
C ILE A 536 8.14 -42.61 24.19
N ALA A 537 7.15 -42.21 23.38
CA ALA A 537 5.73 -42.33 23.70
C ALA A 537 5.21 -43.77 23.86
N LEU A 538 5.91 -44.76 23.28
CA LEU A 538 5.54 -46.18 23.35
C LEU A 538 6.34 -46.97 24.39
N LYS A 539 7.34 -46.36 25.03
CA LYS A 539 8.20 -47.09 25.97
C LYS A 539 7.51 -47.30 27.32
N PRO A 540 7.65 -48.50 27.94
CA PRO A 540 7.04 -48.78 29.24
C PRO A 540 7.47 -47.81 30.35
N GLU A 541 8.72 -47.34 30.29
CA GLU A 541 9.31 -46.41 31.25
C GLU A 541 8.60 -45.05 31.32
N PHE A 542 7.96 -44.61 30.23
CA PHE A 542 7.31 -43.30 30.14
C PHE A 542 5.79 -43.34 30.28
N LYS A 543 5.19 -44.50 30.60
CA LYS A 543 3.72 -44.65 30.75
C LYS A 543 3.07 -43.74 31.80
N HIS A 544 3.85 -43.23 32.74
CA HIS A 544 3.39 -42.34 33.81
C HIS A 544 3.37 -40.85 33.40
N ILE A 545 3.95 -40.49 32.25
CA ILE A 545 4.01 -39.11 31.74
C ILE A 545 2.85 -38.88 30.77
N THR A 546 2.20 -37.72 30.86
CA THR A 546 1.13 -37.36 29.92
C THR A 546 1.67 -37.14 28.51
N ILE A 547 0.85 -37.35 27.47
CA ILE A 547 1.20 -37.08 26.07
C ILE A 547 1.75 -35.64 25.89
N LEU A 548 1.16 -34.68 26.59
CA LEU A 548 1.61 -33.28 26.51
C LEU A 548 2.94 -33.06 27.24
N GLY A 549 3.17 -33.75 28.36
CA GLY A 549 4.48 -33.75 29.04
C GLY A 549 5.58 -34.29 28.14
N LEU A 550 5.34 -35.45 27.50
CA LEU A 550 6.28 -36.03 26.54
C LEU A 550 6.51 -35.14 25.32
N ALA A 551 5.50 -34.39 24.86
CA ALA A 551 5.67 -33.42 23.79
C ALA A 551 6.60 -32.26 24.20
N TYR A 552 6.48 -31.75 25.42
CA TYR A 552 7.39 -30.73 25.94
C TYR A 552 8.81 -31.26 26.15
N ASP A 553 8.94 -32.49 26.66
CA ASP A 553 10.23 -33.18 26.79
C ASP A 553 10.87 -33.47 25.42
N SER A 554 10.08 -33.46 24.35
CA SER A 554 10.54 -33.57 22.97
C SER A 554 10.88 -32.22 22.33
N GLY A 555 10.86 -31.12 23.09
CA GLY A 555 11.26 -29.78 22.65
C GLY A 555 10.13 -28.92 22.06
N PHE A 556 8.87 -29.37 22.04
CA PHE A 556 7.77 -28.50 21.62
C PHE A 556 7.53 -27.38 22.63
N ASN A 557 7.23 -26.16 22.15
CA ASN A 557 7.04 -24.98 23.00
C ASN A 557 5.56 -24.68 23.32
N SER A 558 4.62 -25.34 22.65
CA SER A 558 3.18 -25.17 22.92
C SER A 558 2.37 -26.40 22.51
N LYS A 559 1.27 -26.63 23.24
CA LYS A 559 0.25 -27.64 22.92
C LYS A 559 -0.31 -27.47 21.50
N SER A 560 -0.49 -26.22 21.06
CA SER A 560 -1.06 -25.90 19.74
C SER A 560 -0.12 -26.34 18.63
N VAL A 561 1.14 -25.91 18.66
CA VAL A 561 2.16 -26.28 17.68
C VAL A 561 2.33 -27.80 17.60
N PHE A 562 2.41 -28.48 18.74
CA PHE A 562 2.48 -29.94 18.79
C PHE A 562 1.27 -30.60 18.12
N ASN A 563 0.05 -30.26 18.53
CA ASN A 563 -1.16 -30.90 17.99
C ASN A 563 -1.34 -30.63 16.49
N THR A 564 -1.11 -29.39 16.05
CA THR A 564 -1.24 -29.00 14.65
C THR A 564 -0.21 -29.72 13.79
N PHE A 565 1.06 -29.73 14.21
CA PHE A 565 2.14 -30.40 13.48
C PHE A 565 1.97 -31.93 13.47
N PHE A 566 1.57 -32.52 14.59
CA PHE A 566 1.29 -33.96 14.68
C PHE A 566 0.17 -34.36 13.72
N LYS A 567 -0.96 -33.63 13.75
CA LYS A 567 -2.10 -33.90 12.87
C LYS A 567 -1.76 -33.67 11.40
N LYS A 568 -0.97 -32.64 11.08
CA LYS A 568 -0.46 -32.36 9.73
C LYS A 568 0.39 -33.53 9.20
N THR A 569 1.18 -34.17 10.07
CA THR A 569 2.12 -35.23 9.68
C THR A 569 1.47 -36.63 9.67
N GLU A 570 0.71 -36.98 10.71
CA GLU A 570 0.14 -38.33 10.89
C GLU A 570 -1.32 -38.45 10.43
N GLY A 571 -1.99 -37.34 10.12
CA GLY A 571 -3.41 -37.32 9.75
C GLY A 571 -4.40 -37.57 10.90
N ILE A 572 -3.90 -37.88 12.11
CA ILE A 572 -4.70 -38.18 13.31
C ILE A 572 -4.19 -37.42 14.54
N THR A 573 -4.97 -37.40 15.62
CA THR A 573 -4.56 -36.75 16.88
C THR A 573 -3.52 -37.59 17.64
N PRO A 574 -2.62 -36.96 18.43
CA PRO A 574 -1.63 -37.68 19.22
C PRO A 574 -2.21 -38.79 20.10
N SER A 575 -3.34 -38.52 20.77
CA SER A 575 -4.01 -39.51 21.62
C SER A 575 -4.50 -40.73 20.85
N LYS A 576 -5.05 -40.53 19.64
CA LYS A 576 -5.50 -41.61 18.77
C LYS A 576 -4.31 -42.42 18.24
N TRP A 577 -3.21 -41.75 17.91
CA TRP A 577 -1.98 -42.40 17.46
C TRP A 577 -1.37 -43.30 18.55
N VAL A 578 -1.23 -42.79 19.78
CA VAL A 578 -0.71 -43.58 20.91
C VAL A 578 -1.61 -44.79 21.19
N GLN A 579 -2.93 -44.63 21.16
CA GLN A 579 -3.86 -45.76 21.33
C GLN A 579 -3.72 -46.85 20.26
N GLN A 580 -3.39 -46.48 19.02
CA GLN A 580 -3.20 -47.43 17.92
C GLN A 580 -1.88 -48.18 17.99
N HIS A 581 -0.84 -47.57 18.58
CA HIS A 581 0.52 -48.10 18.57
C HIS A 581 1.00 -48.66 19.92
N SER A 582 0.25 -48.48 21.00
CA SER A 582 0.54 -49.02 22.35
C SER A 582 0.01 -50.45 22.59
N LYS A 583 -0.24 -51.23 21.52
CA LYS A 583 -0.71 -52.62 21.61
C LYS A 583 0.41 -53.64 21.70
#